data_AF-A0A5D0NZE8-F1
#
_entry.id   AF-A0A5D0NZE8-F1
#
_cell.length_a   1.000
_cell.length_b   1.000
_cell.length_c   1.000
_cell.angle_alpha   90.00
_cell.angle_beta   90.00
_cell.angle_gamma   90.00
#
_symmetry.space_group_name_H-M   'P 1'
#
loop_
_entity.id
_entity.type
_entity.pdbx_description
1 polymer ?
#
loop_
_entity_poly.entity_id
_entity_poly.type
_entity_poly.pdbx_seq_one_letter_code
_entity_poly.pdbx_strand_id
1 'polypeptide(L)'
;MSEEVPSTDDREPAGVVTGMVEHVLDLAATWTGWDGRPVPEGDRLYTPHKAIRRVADHLVDHLAEVEARLAGRPTVPDGWHASASTTPADLAAFTQEDLDEAVSRLTRLGRIWADRLSALSADQLDRSPGEGWTIRQIAFHVAESTYYADSVGKLSAAGTGH
;
A
#
# COMPACT_ATOMS: atom_id res chain seq x y z
N MET A 1 6.78 -12.29 15.21
CA MET A 1 6.35 -13.44 14.38
C MET A 1 7.35 -13.50 13.25
N SER A 2 7.92 -14.67 12.92
CA SER A 2 8.66 -14.78 11.66
C SER A 2 7.67 -14.40 10.57
N GLU A 3 7.89 -13.28 9.90
CA GLU A 3 7.06 -12.93 8.75
C GLU A 3 7.22 -14.08 7.76
N GLU A 4 6.12 -14.74 7.47
CA GLU A 4 6.10 -15.84 6.52
C GLU A 4 6.62 -15.32 5.18
N VAL A 5 7.50 -16.08 4.52
CA VAL A 5 8.13 -15.63 3.28
C VAL A 5 7.03 -15.38 2.24
N PRO A 6 6.93 -14.17 1.65
CA PRO A 6 5.88 -13.85 0.69
C PRO A 6 5.91 -14.83 -0.48
N SER A 7 4.75 -15.40 -0.79
CA SER A 7 4.61 -16.23 -1.98
C SER A 7 4.74 -15.37 -3.23
N THR A 8 5.51 -15.85 -4.21
CA THR A 8 5.66 -15.19 -5.51
C THR A 8 5.16 -16.11 -6.62
N ASP A 9 4.79 -15.52 -7.76
CA ASP A 9 4.40 -16.24 -8.97
C ASP A 9 5.03 -15.61 -10.22
N ASP A 10 4.61 -16.06 -11.41
CA ASP A 10 5.16 -15.64 -12.70
C ASP A 10 4.73 -14.24 -13.14
N ARG A 11 3.90 -13.53 -12.36
CA ARG A 11 3.53 -12.15 -12.68
C ARG A 11 4.75 -11.24 -12.62
N GLU A 12 4.72 -10.24 -13.49
CA GLU A 12 5.75 -9.20 -13.54
C GLU A 12 5.63 -8.31 -12.28
N PRO A 13 6.70 -8.15 -11.47
CA PRO A 13 6.61 -7.45 -10.19
C PRO A 13 6.13 -6.00 -10.27
N ALA A 14 6.48 -5.24 -11.31
CA ALA A 14 5.95 -3.89 -11.48
C ALA A 14 4.44 -3.90 -11.66
N GLY A 15 3.91 -4.80 -12.51
CA GLY A 15 2.49 -5.01 -12.72
C GLY A 15 1.74 -5.43 -11.45
N VAL A 16 2.37 -6.21 -10.58
CA VAL A 16 1.81 -6.59 -9.27
C VAL A 16 1.62 -5.36 -8.39
N VAL A 17 2.62 -4.47 -8.30
CA VAL A 17 2.52 -3.25 -7.49
C VAL A 17 1.55 -2.24 -8.10
N THR A 18 1.60 -2.01 -9.42
CA THR A 18 0.68 -1.05 -10.06
C THR A 18 -0.76 -1.52 -10.04
N GLY A 19 -1.00 -2.83 -10.23
CA GLY A 19 -2.34 -3.41 -10.12
C GLY A 19 -2.93 -3.26 -8.71
N MET A 20 -2.11 -3.39 -7.66
CA MET A 20 -2.54 -3.07 -6.29
C MET A 20 -2.94 -1.60 -6.16
N VAL A 21 -2.13 -0.67 -6.69
CA VAL A 21 -2.44 0.78 -6.62
C VAL A 21 -3.75 1.09 -7.34
N GLU A 22 -3.96 0.52 -8.53
CA GLU A 22 -5.19 0.68 -9.30
C GLU A 22 -6.40 0.18 -8.50
N HIS A 23 -6.32 -1.02 -7.92
CA HIS A 23 -7.38 -1.58 -7.07
C HIS A 23 -7.71 -0.71 -5.86
N VAL A 24 -6.69 -0.20 -5.17
CA VAL A 24 -6.87 0.72 -4.03
C VAL A 24 -7.60 1.99 -4.46
N LEU A 25 -7.21 2.58 -5.59
CA LEU A 25 -7.83 3.81 -6.09
C LEU A 25 -9.26 3.59 -6.59
N ASP A 26 -9.56 2.43 -7.17
CA ASP A 26 -10.91 2.04 -7.57
C ASP A 26 -11.86 1.92 -6.36
N LEU A 27 -11.39 1.38 -5.24
CA LEU A 27 -12.14 1.38 -3.99
C LEU A 27 -12.27 2.80 -3.42
N ALA A 28 -11.17 3.55 -3.38
CA ALA A 28 -11.13 4.92 -2.86
C ALA A 28 -12.09 5.88 -3.58
N ALA A 29 -12.33 5.66 -4.88
CA ALA A 29 -13.31 6.41 -5.65
C ALA A 29 -14.75 6.34 -5.07
N THR A 30 -15.04 5.35 -4.23
CA THR A 30 -16.33 5.21 -3.55
C THR A 30 -16.37 5.83 -2.15
N TRP A 31 -15.23 6.16 -1.57
CA TRP A 31 -15.12 6.55 -0.17
C TRP A 31 -15.53 7.99 0.13
N THR A 32 -15.77 8.81 -0.89
CA THR A 32 -16.34 10.15 -0.73
C THR A 32 -17.75 10.14 -0.13
N GLY A 33 -18.43 8.98 -0.17
CA GLY A 33 -19.70 8.74 0.49
C GLY A 33 -19.61 8.11 1.89
N TRP A 34 -18.41 8.06 2.50
CA TRP A 34 -18.23 7.45 3.82
C TRP A 34 -19.04 8.16 4.92
N ASP A 35 -19.72 7.38 5.76
CA ASP A 35 -20.64 7.87 6.79
C ASP A 35 -19.95 8.30 8.10
N GLY A 36 -18.62 8.30 8.10
CA GLY A 36 -17.79 8.63 9.25
C GLY A 36 -17.64 7.51 10.28
N ARG A 37 -18.17 6.31 10.04
CA ARG A 37 -18.03 5.16 10.96
C ARG A 37 -16.85 4.29 10.57
N PRO A 38 -15.83 4.13 11.44
CA PRO A 38 -14.72 3.22 11.18
C PRO A 38 -15.20 1.77 11.04
N VAL A 39 -14.53 1.02 10.17
CA VAL A 39 -14.79 -0.42 9.97
C VAL A 39 -13.86 -1.22 10.87
N PRO A 40 -14.39 -2.03 11.81
CA PRO A 40 -13.57 -2.93 12.61
C PRO A 40 -13.11 -4.14 11.78
N GLU A 41 -11.82 -4.47 11.86
CA GLU A 41 -11.22 -5.67 11.27
C GLU A 41 -10.21 -6.23 12.27
N GLY A 42 -10.54 -7.36 12.90
CA GLY A 42 -9.78 -7.91 14.02
C GLY A 42 -9.70 -6.95 15.21
N ASP A 43 -8.48 -6.60 15.63
CA ASP A 43 -8.17 -5.65 16.70
C ASP A 43 -7.99 -4.21 16.21
N ARG A 44 -8.18 -3.96 14.91
CA ARG A 44 -7.92 -2.67 14.26
C ARG A 44 -9.20 -2.02 13.77
N LEU A 45 -9.14 -0.70 13.65
CA LEU A 45 -10.14 0.12 12.99
C LEU A 45 -9.56 0.63 11.67
N TYR A 46 -10.36 0.59 10.63
CA TYR A 46 -10.04 1.12 9.30
C TYR A 46 -10.99 2.23 8.90
N THR A 47 -10.42 3.23 8.24
CA THR A 47 -11.11 4.38 7.67
C THR A 47 -10.50 4.64 6.29
N PRO A 48 -11.19 5.38 5.40
CA PRO A 48 -10.62 5.77 4.11
C PRO A 48 -9.22 6.40 4.24
N HIS A 49 -9.07 7.39 5.13
CA HIS A 49 -7.79 8.07 5.37
C HIS A 49 -6.72 7.13 5.90
N LYS A 50 -7.05 6.25 6.85
CA LYS A 50 -6.08 5.27 7.35
C LYS A 50 -5.65 4.31 6.25
N ALA A 51 -6.57 3.85 5.42
CA ALA A 51 -6.25 2.93 4.32
C ALA A 51 -5.28 3.58 3.33
N ILE A 52 -5.57 4.79 2.84
CA ILE A 52 -4.68 5.53 1.93
C ILE A 52 -3.31 5.77 2.57
N ARG A 53 -3.29 6.21 3.83
CA ARG A 53 -2.05 6.45 4.56
C ARG A 53 -1.22 5.16 4.69
N ARG A 54 -1.83 4.04 5.07
CA ARG A 54 -1.12 2.76 5.23
C ARG A 54 -0.59 2.21 3.92
N VAL A 55 -1.34 2.34 2.83
CA VAL A 55 -0.84 1.97 1.49
C VAL A 55 0.36 2.84 1.11
N ALA A 56 0.28 4.17 1.30
CA ALA A 56 1.37 5.08 1.00
C ALA A 56 2.62 4.81 1.86
N ASP A 57 2.44 4.65 3.17
CA ASP A 57 3.51 4.31 4.12
C ASP A 57 4.19 3.01 3.68
N HIS A 58 3.42 1.93 3.44
CA HIS A 58 3.97 0.62 3.08
C HIS A 58 4.74 0.64 1.75
N LEU A 59 4.25 1.39 0.75
CA LEU A 59 4.97 1.65 -0.49
C LEU A 59 6.28 2.42 -0.26
N VAL A 60 6.30 3.41 0.64
CA VAL A 60 7.51 4.20 0.93
C VAL A 60 8.52 3.39 1.73
N ASP A 61 8.08 2.67 2.75
CA ASP A 61 8.92 1.89 3.65
C ASP A 61 9.75 0.87 2.87
N HIS A 62 9.09 0.07 2.03
CA HIS A 62 9.79 -0.93 1.22
C HIS A 62 10.51 -0.35 0.01
N LEU A 63 10.11 0.82 -0.49
CA LEU A 63 10.91 1.49 -1.52
C LEU A 63 12.23 1.96 -0.91
N ALA A 64 12.20 2.55 0.29
CA ALA A 64 13.39 2.95 1.01
C ALA A 64 14.30 1.76 1.33
N GLU A 65 13.72 0.61 1.69
CA GLU A 65 14.44 -0.65 1.86
C GLU A 65 15.15 -1.09 0.56
N VAL A 66 14.42 -1.16 -0.56
CA VAL A 66 14.96 -1.53 -1.87
C VAL A 66 16.10 -0.59 -2.28
N GLU A 67 15.92 0.72 -2.14
CA GLU A 67 16.94 1.72 -2.47
C GLU A 67 18.18 1.62 -1.56
N ALA A 68 18.01 1.33 -0.27
CA ALA A 68 19.13 1.12 0.64
C ALA A 68 19.95 -0.11 0.22
N ARG A 69 19.28 -1.23 -0.05
CA ARG A 69 19.91 -2.49 -0.47
C ARG A 69 20.66 -2.35 -1.79
N LEU A 70 20.05 -1.73 -2.80
CA LEU A 70 20.68 -1.49 -4.11
C LEU A 70 21.89 -0.54 -4.00
N ALA A 71 21.87 0.39 -3.05
CA ALA A 71 22.99 1.28 -2.76
C ALA A 71 24.07 0.65 -1.85
N GLY A 72 23.90 -0.60 -1.40
CA GLY A 72 24.82 -1.25 -0.46
C GLY A 72 24.83 -0.61 0.94
N ARG A 73 23.74 0.03 1.34
CA ARG A 73 23.58 0.69 2.64
C ARG A 73 22.72 -0.15 3.59
N PRO A 74 22.92 -0.04 4.92
CA PRO A 74 22.01 -0.62 5.89
C PRO A 74 20.57 -0.09 5.71
N THR A 75 19.58 -0.95 5.94
CA THR A 75 18.17 -0.55 5.97
C THR A 75 17.87 0.22 7.26
N VAL A 76 16.85 1.09 7.21
CA VAL A 76 16.34 1.79 8.40
C VAL A 76 15.07 1.06 8.87
N PRO A 77 15.02 0.52 10.10
CA PRO A 77 13.84 -0.19 10.58
C PRO A 77 12.61 0.72 10.72
N ASP A 78 11.42 0.20 10.41
CA ASP A 78 10.16 0.84 10.80
C ASP A 78 9.96 0.71 12.32
N GLY A 79 10.02 1.84 13.02
CA GLY A 79 9.74 1.93 14.46
C GLY A 79 8.35 2.49 14.80
N TRP A 80 7.54 2.83 13.81
CA TRP A 80 6.24 3.46 14.00
C TRP A 80 5.10 2.44 14.13
N HIS A 81 5.18 1.30 13.42
CA HIS A 81 4.16 0.26 13.44
C HIS A 81 2.74 0.80 13.11
N ALA A 82 2.64 1.57 12.03
CA ALA A 82 1.53 2.48 11.78
C ALA A 82 0.13 1.84 11.72
N SER A 83 0.02 0.54 11.42
CA SER A 83 -1.26 -0.17 11.36
C SER A 83 -1.97 -0.25 12.72
N ALA A 84 -1.21 -0.23 13.82
CA ALA A 84 -1.74 -0.33 15.18
C ALA A 84 -2.45 0.94 15.66
N SER A 85 -2.22 2.08 15.01
CA SER A 85 -2.80 3.37 15.42
C SER A 85 -3.85 3.87 14.43
N THR A 86 -4.93 4.43 14.97
CA THR A 86 -5.89 5.26 14.23
C THR A 86 -5.82 6.65 14.86
N THR A 87 -5.36 7.62 14.07
CA THR A 87 -5.14 9.00 14.49
C THR A 87 -6.41 9.84 14.33
N PRO A 88 -6.48 11.03 14.94
CA PRO A 88 -7.58 11.97 14.69
C PRO A 88 -7.72 12.37 13.21
N ALA A 89 -6.61 12.45 12.47
CA ALA A 89 -6.65 12.74 11.03
C ALA A 89 -7.30 11.60 10.24
N ASP A 90 -7.08 10.36 10.66
CA ASP A 90 -7.72 9.19 10.03
C ASP A 90 -9.24 9.18 10.20
N LEU A 91 -9.79 9.92 11.17
CA LEU A 91 -11.22 10.00 11.46
C LEU A 91 -11.93 11.16 10.74
N ALA A 92 -11.20 12.00 10.00
CA ALA A 92 -11.79 13.08 9.23
C ALA A 92 -12.67 12.53 8.10
N ALA A 93 -13.64 13.33 7.63
CA ALA A 93 -14.37 12.99 6.40
C ALA A 93 -13.39 12.81 5.24
N PHE A 94 -13.70 11.90 4.32
CA PHE A 94 -12.92 11.68 3.10
C PHE A 94 -13.61 12.43 1.96
N THR A 95 -13.05 13.55 1.52
CA THR A 95 -13.67 14.43 0.53
C THR A 95 -13.19 14.13 -0.89
N GLN A 96 -13.73 14.84 -1.87
CA GLN A 96 -13.24 14.75 -3.26
C GLN A 96 -11.79 15.22 -3.37
N GLU A 97 -11.40 16.24 -2.62
CA GLU A 97 -10.01 16.73 -2.59
C GLU A 97 -9.05 15.67 -2.02
N ASP A 98 -9.48 14.92 -1.00
CA ASP A 98 -8.70 13.81 -0.44
C ASP A 98 -8.51 12.67 -1.46
N LEU A 99 -9.57 12.37 -2.23
CA LEU A 99 -9.50 11.41 -3.34
C LEU A 99 -8.53 11.90 -4.43
N ASP A 100 -8.64 13.16 -4.85
CA ASP A 100 -7.77 13.74 -5.87
C ASP A 100 -6.30 13.73 -5.43
N GLU A 101 -6.03 14.02 -4.15
CA GLU A 101 -4.71 13.89 -3.54
C GLU A 101 -4.23 12.44 -3.56
N ALA A 102 -5.07 11.48 -3.15
CA ALA A 102 -4.73 10.06 -3.11
C ALA A 102 -4.39 9.53 -4.52
N VAL A 103 -5.23 9.83 -5.52
CA VAL A 103 -4.99 9.48 -6.93
C VAL A 103 -3.67 10.06 -7.40
N SER A 104 -3.45 11.35 -7.17
CA SER A 104 -2.24 12.08 -7.56
C SER A 104 -0.99 11.44 -6.94
N ARG A 105 -1.01 11.19 -5.63
CA ARG A 105 0.12 10.63 -4.87
C ARG A 105 0.41 9.19 -5.23
N LEU A 106 -0.59 8.30 -5.10
CA LEU A 106 -0.38 6.86 -5.26
C LEU A 106 -0.05 6.48 -6.70
N THR A 107 -0.65 7.16 -7.69
CA THR A 107 -0.29 6.92 -9.11
C THR A 107 1.19 7.20 -9.37
N ARG A 108 1.73 8.31 -8.83
CA ARG A 108 3.16 8.63 -8.98
C ARG A 108 4.05 7.64 -8.24
N LEU A 109 3.65 7.24 -7.03
CA LEU A 109 4.42 6.28 -6.24
C LEU A 109 4.44 4.90 -6.91
N GLY A 110 3.31 4.44 -7.45
CA GLY A 110 3.22 3.22 -8.25
C GLY A 110 4.12 3.27 -9.50
N ARG A 111 4.22 4.42 -10.17
CA ARG A 111 5.15 4.61 -11.30
C ARG A 111 6.61 4.52 -10.88
N ILE A 112 7.00 5.12 -9.75
CA ILE A 112 8.38 5.02 -9.23
C ILE A 112 8.74 3.56 -8.96
N TRP A 113 7.81 2.81 -8.35
CA TRP A 113 7.97 1.37 -8.15
C TRP A 113 8.10 0.61 -9.46
N ALA A 114 7.25 0.90 -10.45
CA ALA A 114 7.29 0.24 -11.74
C ALA A 114 8.62 0.50 -12.48
N ASP A 115 9.06 1.75 -12.51
CA ASP A 115 10.34 2.14 -13.10
C ASP A 115 11.51 1.44 -12.42
N ARG A 116 11.49 1.37 -11.08
CA ARG A 116 12.53 0.69 -10.29
C ARG A 116 12.57 -0.81 -10.59
N LEU A 117 11.43 -1.49 -10.51
CA LEU A 117 11.37 -2.94 -10.69
C LEU A 117 11.69 -3.33 -12.13
N SER A 118 11.22 -2.57 -13.12
CA SER A 118 11.48 -2.81 -14.55
C SER A 118 12.95 -2.61 -14.93
N ALA A 119 13.71 -1.84 -14.15
CA ALA A 119 15.14 -1.60 -14.38
C ALA A 119 16.04 -2.75 -13.87
N LEU A 120 15.50 -3.66 -13.06
CA LEU A 120 16.26 -4.78 -12.50
C LEU A 120 16.15 -6.01 -13.41
N SER A 121 17.25 -6.76 -13.53
CA SER A 121 17.20 -8.08 -14.16
C SER A 121 16.48 -9.10 -13.28
N ALA A 122 16.01 -10.21 -13.87
CA ALA A 122 15.44 -11.33 -13.11
C ALA A 122 16.39 -11.81 -12.00
N ASP A 123 17.69 -11.90 -12.31
CA ASP A 123 18.72 -12.25 -11.33
C ASP A 123 18.81 -11.24 -10.18
N GLN A 124 18.69 -9.94 -10.43
CA GLN A 124 18.70 -8.93 -9.37
C GLN A 124 17.42 -8.95 -8.53
N LEU A 125 16.28 -9.32 -9.12
CA LEU A 125 15.01 -9.48 -8.43
C LEU A 125 15.02 -10.69 -7.48
N ASP A 126 15.64 -11.79 -7.90
CA ASP A 126 15.60 -13.09 -7.22
C ASP A 126 16.84 -13.38 -6.36
N ARG A 127 17.97 -12.74 -6.66
CA ARG A 127 19.23 -12.82 -5.89
C ARG A 127 19.66 -11.43 -5.43
N SER A 128 18.71 -10.71 -4.83
CA SER A 128 18.90 -9.31 -4.45
C SER A 128 19.91 -9.14 -3.31
N PRO A 129 20.67 -8.03 -3.30
CA PRO A 129 21.58 -7.71 -2.21
C PRO A 129 20.85 -7.43 -0.89
N GLY A 130 21.52 -7.71 0.24
CA GLY A 130 20.98 -7.54 1.59
C GLY A 130 20.47 -8.85 2.21
N GLU A 131 20.04 -8.76 3.46
CA GLU A 131 19.43 -9.88 4.21
C GLU A 131 17.91 -9.88 4.06
N GLY A 132 17.26 -11.03 4.29
CA GLY A 132 15.80 -11.15 4.26
C GLY A 132 15.24 -11.51 2.89
N TRP A 133 14.03 -11.00 2.59
CA TRP A 133 13.31 -11.30 1.36
C TRP A 133 13.99 -10.76 0.10
N THR A 134 13.75 -11.42 -1.03
CA THR A 134 14.21 -10.92 -2.33
C THR A 134 13.44 -9.67 -2.74
N ILE A 135 13.97 -8.87 -3.67
CA ILE A 135 13.22 -7.70 -4.19
C ILE A 135 11.90 -8.13 -4.84
N ARG A 136 11.85 -9.31 -5.50
CA ARG A 136 10.58 -9.88 -5.98
C ARG A 136 9.60 -10.12 -4.83
N GLN A 137 10.05 -10.77 -3.76
CA GLN A 137 9.20 -11.06 -2.61
C GLN A 137 8.71 -9.77 -1.94
N ILE A 138 9.55 -8.73 -1.84
CA ILE A 138 9.15 -7.41 -1.34
C ILE A 138 8.04 -6.81 -2.22
N ALA A 139 8.16 -6.87 -3.55
CA ALA A 139 7.12 -6.35 -4.44
C ALA A 139 5.76 -7.06 -4.26
N PHE A 140 5.79 -8.38 -4.06
CA PHE A 140 4.58 -9.16 -3.78
C PHE A 140 4.00 -8.86 -2.39
N HIS A 141 4.84 -8.69 -1.38
CA HIS A 141 4.41 -8.30 -0.04
C HIS A 141 3.78 -6.90 -0.02
N VAL A 142 4.38 -5.93 -0.70
CA VAL A 142 3.82 -4.58 -0.82
C VAL A 142 2.45 -4.63 -1.49
N ALA A 143 2.22 -5.54 -2.44
CA ALA A 143 0.91 -5.71 -3.06
C ALA A 143 -0.16 -6.25 -2.10
N GLU A 144 0.20 -6.87 -0.98
CA GLU A 144 -0.75 -7.23 0.09
C GLU A 144 -1.34 -5.98 0.78
N SER A 145 -0.86 -4.78 0.46
CA SER A 145 -1.49 -3.51 0.86
C SER A 145 -2.94 -3.37 0.41
N THR A 146 -3.41 -4.18 -0.58
CA THR A 146 -4.84 -4.25 -0.89
C THR A 146 -5.68 -4.52 0.36
N TYR A 147 -5.15 -5.31 1.31
CA TYR A 147 -5.77 -5.60 2.60
C TYR A 147 -6.31 -4.32 3.28
N TYR A 148 -5.54 -3.23 3.29
CA TYR A 148 -5.95 -1.99 3.95
C TYR A 148 -7.17 -1.34 3.28
N ALA A 149 -7.24 -1.39 1.95
CA ALA A 149 -8.38 -0.86 1.20
C ALA A 149 -9.57 -1.83 1.26
N ASP A 150 -9.32 -3.13 1.20
CA ASP A 150 -10.33 -4.18 1.30
C ASP A 150 -11.02 -4.17 2.67
N SER A 151 -10.30 -3.83 3.76
CA SER A 151 -10.89 -3.63 5.08
C SER A 151 -11.91 -2.48 5.14
N VAL A 152 -11.80 -1.47 4.28
CA VAL A 152 -12.82 -0.42 4.14
C VAL A 152 -13.90 -0.87 3.14
N GLY A 153 -13.49 -1.54 2.07
CA GLY A 153 -14.35 -2.11 1.05
C GLY A 153 -14.99 -1.06 0.14
N LYS A 154 -15.88 -1.52 -0.74
CA LYS A 154 -16.62 -0.66 -1.66
C LYS A 154 -17.82 -0.05 -0.94
N LEU A 155 -17.93 1.28 -0.95
CA LEU A 155 -19.12 1.96 -0.41
C LEU A 155 -20.15 2.18 -1.53
N SER A 156 -21.42 1.90 -1.23
CA SER A 156 -22.52 2.32 -2.11
C SER A 156 -22.75 3.82 -1.92
N ALA A 157 -22.98 4.55 -3.02
CA ALA A 157 -23.52 5.90 -2.92
C ALA A 157 -24.76 5.84 -2.01
N ALA A 158 -24.77 6.63 -0.93
CA ALA A 158 -25.89 6.67 -0.01
C ALA A 158 -27.15 6.90 -0.85
N GLY A 159 -28.05 5.91 -0.86
CA GLY A 159 -29.33 6.04 -1.53
C GLY A 159 -29.99 7.30 -1.01
N THR A 160 -30.36 8.20 -1.90
CA THR A 160 -31.22 9.34 -1.59
C THR A 160 -32.53 8.76 -1.06
N GLY A 161 -32.62 8.60 0.26
CA GLY A 161 -33.85 8.24 0.95
C GLY A 161 -34.87 9.34 0.68
N HIS A 162 -35.96 8.91 0.04
CA HIS A 162 -37.14 9.71 -0.26
C HIS A 162 -37.96 9.94 1.02
#